data_AF-A0A6J4KJG7-F1
#
_entry.id   AF-A0A6J4KJG7-F1
#
_cell.length_a   1.000
_cell.length_b   1.000
_cell.length_c   1.000
_cell.angle_alpha   90.00
_cell.angle_beta   90.00
_cell.angle_gamma   90.00
#
_symmetry.space_group_name_H-M   'P 1'
#
loop_
_entity.id
_entity.type
_entity.pdbx_description
1 polymer ?
#
loop_
_entity_poly.entity_id
_entity_poly.type
_entity_poly.pdbx_seq_one_letter_code
_entity_poly.pdbx_strand_id
1 'polypeptide(L)'
;MTFKRLFPLISALIWSIAPVGKTAANTEIPPANLPSGTPVENPDPARDCPSPAMSRLRRHSAASGETIESIARQYNVIPAALIGINPMLRGGRVSAGNVIVIPPYSGIEVEVPAGWNWQKLAEAYKVPADLLFEANGCRPLGQTVFVPAVNRSRGSSANPDATPSVQGFPLPAAAVEALRYGRQFHPVSREFFFHSGVDFLASEGTQVLATGEGTVAFAGPQGDYGNLVVVNHQAGKQTRYAHLKDIAVKVGQKVQSK
;
A
#
# COMPACT_ATOMS: atom_id res chain seq x y z
N MET A 1 33.13 -0.93 -25.94
CA MET A 1 33.01 -2.36 -25.57
C MET A 1 31.87 -2.50 -24.58
N THR A 2 30.81 -3.13 -25.07
CA THR A 2 29.67 -3.84 -24.45
C THR A 2 29.33 -3.65 -22.96
N PHE A 3 28.12 -3.14 -22.72
CA PHE A 3 27.34 -3.16 -21.46
C PHE A 3 26.56 -4.48 -21.28
N LYS A 4 26.37 -4.91 -20.02
CA LYS A 4 25.25 -5.71 -19.42
C LYS A 4 25.60 -5.87 -17.92
N ARG A 5 24.76 -5.61 -16.90
CA ARG A 5 23.31 -5.79 -16.73
C ARG A 5 22.65 -4.60 -16.01
N LEU A 6 21.34 -4.52 -16.23
CA LEU A 6 20.36 -3.49 -15.87
C LEU A 6 19.46 -4.03 -14.73
N PHE A 7 19.18 -3.23 -13.71
CA PHE A 7 17.84 -2.87 -13.19
C PHE A 7 17.96 -2.28 -11.77
N PRO A 8 17.41 -1.08 -11.55
CA PRO A 8 16.40 -0.96 -10.51
C PRO A 8 15.15 -0.25 -11.06
N LEU A 9 13.98 -0.85 -10.84
CA LEU A 9 12.67 -0.20 -11.04
C LEU A 9 12.33 0.54 -9.75
N ILE A 10 11.95 1.82 -9.84
CA ILE A 10 11.44 2.58 -8.70
C ILE A 10 9.91 2.63 -8.83
N SER A 11 9.21 1.96 -7.93
CA SER A 11 7.74 2.02 -7.85
C SER A 11 7.31 3.21 -6.99
N ALA A 12 6.49 4.09 -7.55
CA ALA A 12 5.81 5.14 -6.82
C ALA A 12 4.30 5.00 -7.02
N LEU A 13 3.57 4.64 -5.96
CA LEU A 13 2.11 4.60 -5.96
C LEU A 13 1.56 6.03 -5.91
N ILE A 14 0.85 6.46 -6.96
CA ILE A 14 0.03 7.67 -6.97
C ILE A 14 -1.37 7.32 -7.47
N TRP A 15 -2.38 7.83 -6.75
CA TRP A 15 -3.80 7.65 -7.02
C TRP A 15 -4.37 8.89 -7.71
N SER A 16 -4.92 8.74 -8.92
CA SER A 16 -5.92 9.67 -9.46
C SER A 16 -6.68 9.05 -10.64
N ILE A 17 -7.99 9.30 -10.68
CA ILE A 17 -8.96 8.73 -11.62
C ILE A 17 -9.37 9.84 -12.60
N ALA A 18 -9.22 9.63 -13.92
CA ALA A 18 -9.99 10.29 -14.99
C ALA A 18 -9.74 9.58 -16.35
N PRO A 19 -10.68 9.65 -17.32
CA PRO A 19 -10.82 8.66 -18.38
C PRO A 19 -9.99 8.99 -19.63
N VAL A 20 -9.54 7.96 -20.36
CA VAL A 20 -8.96 8.13 -21.70
C VAL A 20 -9.88 7.49 -22.74
N GLY A 21 -10.31 8.35 -23.67
CA GLY A 21 -10.94 7.95 -24.92
C GLY A 21 -9.92 7.42 -25.93
N LYS A 22 -10.41 6.46 -26.71
CA LYS A 22 -10.14 6.18 -28.13
C LYS A 22 -8.68 6.13 -28.63
N THR A 23 -8.22 4.89 -28.82
CA THR A 23 -7.70 4.29 -30.06
C THR A 23 -6.74 5.10 -30.94
N ALA A 24 -5.52 4.59 -31.08
CA ALA A 24 -4.89 4.40 -32.40
C ALA A 24 -3.81 3.31 -32.29
N ALA A 25 -3.76 2.49 -33.35
CA ALA A 25 -2.92 1.32 -33.53
C ALA A 25 -1.43 1.66 -33.73
N ASN A 26 -0.56 0.68 -33.49
CA ASN A 26 0.45 0.27 -34.48
C ASN A 26 1.17 -1.04 -34.06
N THR A 27 0.76 -2.10 -34.75
CA THR A 27 1.52 -3.13 -35.46
C THR A 27 3.04 -3.27 -35.22
N GLU A 28 3.37 -4.44 -34.65
CA GLU A 28 4.42 -5.43 -34.98
C GLU A 28 5.92 -5.04 -35.09
N ILE A 29 6.74 -5.78 -34.32
CA ILE A 29 8.17 -6.03 -34.58
C ILE A 29 8.36 -7.58 -34.62
N PRO A 30 9.08 -8.15 -35.60
CA PRO A 30 9.21 -9.61 -35.82
C PRO A 30 10.23 -10.28 -34.87
N PRO A 31 10.27 -11.62 -34.77
CA PRO A 31 10.95 -12.31 -33.68
C PRO A 31 12.44 -12.53 -33.98
N ALA A 32 13.29 -12.34 -32.97
CA ALA A 32 14.68 -12.76 -33.00
C ALA A 32 14.96 -13.73 -31.85
N ASN A 33 15.42 -14.92 -32.25
CA ASN A 33 15.80 -16.07 -31.44
C ASN A 33 16.60 -15.73 -30.16
N LEU A 34 16.23 -16.38 -29.05
CA LEU A 34 17.08 -16.52 -27.85
C LEU A 34 17.26 -18.02 -27.54
N PRO A 35 18.49 -18.44 -27.21
CA PRO A 35 18.84 -19.85 -27.04
C PRO A 35 18.28 -20.43 -25.73
N SER A 36 17.98 -21.72 -25.79
CA SER A 36 17.49 -22.57 -24.70
C SER A 36 18.40 -22.51 -23.48
N GLY A 37 18.00 -21.74 -22.46
CA GLY A 37 18.58 -21.74 -21.12
C GLY A 37 17.70 -22.54 -20.17
N THR A 38 18.35 -23.32 -19.31
CA THR A 38 17.85 -24.17 -18.22
C THR A 38 16.50 -23.74 -17.60
N PRO A 39 15.63 -24.68 -17.19
CA PRO A 39 14.39 -24.35 -16.50
C PRO A 39 14.72 -23.57 -15.23
N VAL A 40 14.47 -22.26 -15.26
CA VAL A 40 14.46 -21.42 -14.07
C VAL A 40 13.28 -21.92 -13.26
N GLU A 41 13.57 -22.50 -12.11
CA GLU A 41 12.58 -22.89 -11.11
C GLU A 41 11.64 -21.70 -10.90
N ASN A 42 10.37 -21.84 -11.29
CA ASN A 42 9.37 -20.78 -11.18
C ASN A 42 9.35 -20.27 -9.74
N PRO A 43 9.62 -18.98 -9.46
CA PRO A 43 9.38 -18.45 -8.14
C PRO A 43 7.88 -18.55 -7.88
N ASP A 44 7.54 -19.33 -6.84
CA ASP A 44 6.18 -19.46 -6.33
C ASP A 44 5.59 -18.06 -6.07
N PRO A 45 4.46 -17.68 -6.70
CA PRO A 45 3.84 -16.36 -6.52
C PRO A 45 3.41 -16.06 -5.07
N ALA A 46 3.50 -17.04 -4.17
CA ALA A 46 3.33 -16.85 -2.72
C ALA A 46 4.57 -16.27 -2.00
N ARG A 47 5.75 -16.18 -2.65
CA ARG A 47 6.99 -15.69 -2.01
C ARG A 47 7.05 -14.17 -1.81
N ASP A 48 6.23 -13.40 -2.54
CA ASP A 48 6.40 -11.94 -2.62
C ASP A 48 5.32 -11.12 -1.90
N CYS A 49 4.55 -11.76 -1.02
CA CYS A 49 3.42 -11.12 -0.36
C CYS A 49 3.74 -10.71 1.08
N PRO A 50 3.28 -9.51 1.51
CA PRO A 50 3.52 -9.07 2.87
C PRO A 50 2.82 -10.01 3.85
N SER A 51 3.43 -10.20 5.03
CA SER A 51 2.74 -10.90 6.11
C SER A 51 1.39 -10.22 6.39
N PRO A 52 0.28 -10.98 6.54
CA PRO A 52 -1.05 -10.43 6.75
C PRO A 52 -1.09 -9.32 7.81
N ALA A 53 -1.93 -8.31 7.63
CA ALA A 53 -2.06 -7.21 8.61
C ALA A 53 -2.33 -7.74 10.03
N MET A 54 -3.17 -8.77 10.14
CA MET A 54 -3.53 -9.40 11.41
C MET A 54 -2.41 -10.20 12.07
N SER A 55 -1.33 -10.54 11.34
CA SER A 55 -0.16 -11.17 11.96
C SER A 55 0.89 -10.16 12.45
N ARG A 56 0.70 -8.87 12.15
CA ARG A 56 1.62 -7.77 12.50
C ARG A 56 1.07 -6.86 13.60
N LEU A 57 0.17 -7.39 14.42
CA LEU A 57 -0.43 -6.65 15.52
C LEU A 57 0.60 -6.39 16.61
N ARG A 58 0.63 -5.16 17.10
CA ARG A 58 1.47 -4.76 18.24
C ARG A 58 0.62 -4.74 19.51
N ARG A 59 1.28 -4.87 20.66
CA ARG A 59 0.64 -4.73 21.98
C ARG A 59 1.09 -3.43 22.62
N HIS A 60 0.14 -2.68 23.17
CA HIS A 60 0.36 -1.48 23.95
C HIS A 60 -0.25 -1.68 25.33
N SER A 61 0.49 -1.40 26.40
CA SER A 61 -0.04 -1.43 27.76
C SER A 61 -0.46 -0.01 28.12
N ALA A 62 -1.76 0.19 28.35
CA ALA A 62 -2.33 1.50 28.63
C ALA A 62 -1.79 2.06 29.94
N ALA A 63 -1.26 3.27 29.90
CA ALA A 63 -0.89 4.06 31.06
C ALA A 63 -2.12 4.75 31.67
N SER A 64 -1.96 5.22 32.91
CA SER A 64 -2.98 6.04 33.57
C SER A 64 -3.22 7.34 32.79
N GLY A 65 -4.48 7.64 32.50
CA GLY A 65 -4.91 8.87 31.83
C GLY A 65 -4.85 8.84 30.30
N GLU A 66 -4.38 7.75 29.68
CA GLU A 66 -4.47 7.61 28.22
C GLU A 66 -5.93 7.45 27.76
N THR A 67 -6.22 8.06 26.60
CA THR A 67 -7.50 7.91 25.89
C THR A 67 -7.31 7.15 24.57
N ILE A 68 -8.42 6.66 24.00
CA ILE A 68 -8.41 6.03 22.68
C ILE A 68 -7.77 6.95 21.65
N GLU A 69 -8.06 8.25 21.69
CA GLU A 69 -7.51 9.26 20.77
C GLU A 69 -6.01 9.45 20.95
N SER A 70 -5.53 9.49 22.20
CA SER A 70 -4.10 9.65 22.47
C SER A 70 -3.29 8.46 21.97
N ILE A 71 -3.79 7.23 22.19
CA ILE A 71 -3.16 5.99 21.75
C ILE A 71 -3.26 5.88 20.22
N ALA A 72 -4.44 6.15 19.65
CA ALA A 72 -4.64 6.17 18.21
C ALA A 72 -3.64 7.10 17.51
N ARG A 73 -3.46 8.31 18.06
CA ARG A 73 -2.48 9.29 17.57
C ARG A 73 -1.04 8.79 17.70
N GLN A 74 -0.68 8.17 18.83
CA GLN A 74 0.66 7.61 19.06
C GLN A 74 1.03 6.57 18.00
N TYR A 75 0.07 5.72 17.63
CA TYR A 75 0.28 4.64 16.66
C TYR A 75 -0.16 5.00 15.24
N ASN A 76 -0.56 6.26 15.01
CA ASN A 76 -1.00 6.79 13.72
C ASN A 76 -2.12 5.94 13.06
N VAL A 77 -3.07 5.50 13.88
CA VAL A 77 -4.28 4.79 13.47
C VAL A 77 -5.50 5.64 13.84
N ILE A 78 -6.64 5.39 13.21
CA ILE A 78 -7.88 6.07 13.60
C ILE A 78 -8.48 5.41 14.86
N PRO A 79 -9.17 6.16 15.73
CA PRO A 79 -9.85 5.60 16.91
C PRO A 79 -10.75 4.40 16.59
N ALA A 80 -11.46 4.45 15.45
CA ALA A 80 -12.32 3.37 15.00
C ALA A 80 -11.56 2.06 14.71
N ALA A 81 -10.30 2.13 14.25
CA ALA A 81 -9.48 0.95 14.01
C ALA A 81 -9.05 0.31 15.35
N LEU A 82 -8.72 1.13 16.36
CA LEU A 82 -8.50 0.63 17.71
C LEU A 82 -9.75 -0.01 18.28
N ILE A 83 -10.90 0.66 18.23
CA ILE A 83 -12.17 0.13 18.75
C ILE A 83 -12.58 -1.16 18.01
N GLY A 84 -12.34 -1.22 16.70
CA GLY A 84 -12.69 -2.35 15.86
C GLY A 84 -12.00 -3.64 16.30
N ILE A 85 -10.69 -3.60 16.53
CA ILE A 85 -9.90 -4.77 16.93
C ILE A 85 -9.89 -5.00 18.46
N ASN A 86 -10.35 -4.02 19.23
CA ASN A 86 -10.41 -4.08 20.70
C ASN A 86 -11.85 -3.87 21.18
N PRO A 87 -12.69 -4.93 21.22
CA PRO A 87 -14.10 -4.79 21.60
C PRO A 87 -14.33 -4.15 22.97
N MET A 88 -13.38 -4.28 23.91
CA MET A 88 -13.47 -3.63 25.23
C MET A 88 -13.44 -2.10 25.17
N LEU A 89 -12.90 -1.51 24.10
CA LEU A 89 -12.85 -0.07 23.92
C LEU A 89 -14.17 0.52 23.38
N ARG A 90 -15.17 -0.31 23.03
CA ARG A 90 -16.47 0.17 22.51
C ARG A 90 -17.21 1.09 23.49
N GLY A 91 -16.94 0.97 24.79
CA GLY A 91 -17.47 1.86 25.82
C GLY A 91 -16.75 3.21 25.93
N GLY A 92 -15.78 3.50 25.07
CA GLY A 92 -15.03 4.77 25.05
C GLY A 92 -14.02 4.95 26.18
N ARG A 93 -13.80 3.91 27.01
CA ARG A 93 -12.91 3.97 28.18
C ARG A 93 -11.65 3.15 27.96
N VAL A 94 -10.53 3.71 28.39
CA VAL A 94 -9.25 3.02 28.52
C VAL A 94 -8.93 2.95 30.01
N SER A 95 -8.56 1.77 30.49
CA SER A 95 -8.15 1.55 31.87
C SER A 95 -6.67 1.24 31.91
N ALA A 96 -5.96 1.83 32.88
CA ALA A 96 -4.54 1.57 33.06
C ALA A 96 -4.27 0.07 33.24
N GLY A 97 -3.21 -0.43 32.63
CA GLY A 97 -2.86 -1.85 32.60
C GLY A 97 -3.56 -2.66 31.50
N ASN A 98 -4.59 -2.12 30.83
CA ASN A 98 -5.19 -2.82 29.70
C ASN A 98 -4.16 -3.04 28.59
N VAL A 99 -4.12 -4.25 28.05
CA VAL A 99 -3.37 -4.53 26.83
C VAL A 99 -4.25 -4.23 25.63
N ILE A 100 -3.92 -3.16 24.91
CA ILE A 100 -4.58 -2.73 23.68
C ILE A 100 -3.80 -3.28 22.49
N VAL A 101 -4.52 -3.95 21.61
CA VAL A 101 -3.99 -4.48 20.35
C VAL A 101 -3.97 -3.36 19.32
N ILE A 102 -2.81 -3.10 18.75
CA ILE A 102 -2.59 -2.02 17.80
C ILE A 102 -2.42 -2.61 16.40
N PRO A 103 -3.28 -2.28 15.43
CA PRO A 103 -3.09 -2.73 14.06
C PRO A 103 -1.91 -2.00 13.39
N PRO A 104 -1.26 -2.60 12.38
CA PRO A 104 -0.12 -1.98 11.69
C PRO A 104 -0.52 -0.73 10.88
N TYR A 105 -1.80 -0.60 10.54
CA TYR A 105 -2.41 0.58 9.89
C TYR A 105 -3.92 0.58 10.17
N SER A 106 -4.58 1.70 9.88
CA SER A 106 -6.03 1.83 10.08
C SER A 106 -6.81 0.80 9.25
N GLY A 107 -7.68 0.05 9.92
CA GLY A 107 -8.57 -0.93 9.30
C GLY A 107 -9.40 -1.66 10.33
N ILE A 108 -10.28 -2.52 9.85
CA ILE A 108 -11.18 -3.31 10.67
C ILE A 108 -11.03 -4.78 10.33
N GLU A 109 -11.26 -5.62 11.33
CA GLU A 109 -11.45 -7.05 11.14
C GLU A 109 -12.89 -7.29 10.69
N VAL A 110 -13.05 -8.14 9.68
CA VAL A 110 -14.34 -8.45 9.06
C VAL A 110 -14.48 -9.95 8.92
N GLU A 111 -15.57 -10.47 9.46
CA GLU A 111 -16.05 -11.81 9.15
C GLU A 111 -16.65 -11.83 7.74
N VAL A 112 -16.19 -12.79 6.94
CA VAL A 112 -16.57 -12.93 5.54
C VAL A 112 -17.81 -13.83 5.45
N PRO A 113 -18.93 -13.35 4.90
CA PRO A 113 -20.10 -14.20 4.73
C PRO A 113 -19.82 -15.35 3.76
N ALA A 114 -20.46 -16.50 3.99
CA ALA A 114 -20.28 -17.69 3.16
C ALA A 114 -20.57 -17.39 1.67
N GLY A 115 -19.73 -17.90 0.76
CA GLY A 115 -19.87 -17.72 -0.68
C GLY A 115 -19.47 -16.32 -1.19
N TRP A 116 -18.86 -15.49 -0.34
CA TRP A 116 -18.23 -14.24 -0.78
C TRP A 116 -16.86 -14.49 -1.40
N ASN A 117 -16.42 -13.54 -2.22
CA ASN A 117 -15.09 -13.50 -2.81
C ASN A 117 -14.49 -12.09 -2.60
N TRP A 118 -13.23 -11.90 -2.97
CA TRP A 118 -12.55 -10.61 -2.82
C TRP A 118 -13.26 -9.46 -3.54
N GLN A 119 -13.94 -9.71 -4.66
CA GLN A 119 -14.69 -8.69 -5.40
C GLN A 119 -15.94 -8.21 -4.65
N LYS A 120 -16.73 -9.12 -4.08
CA LYS A 120 -17.89 -8.75 -3.26
C LYS A 120 -17.48 -7.98 -2.01
N LEU A 121 -16.35 -8.39 -1.40
CA LEU A 121 -15.79 -7.67 -0.25
C LEU A 121 -15.31 -6.26 -0.66
N ALA A 122 -14.64 -6.17 -1.80
CA ALA A 122 -14.18 -4.90 -2.37
C ALA A 122 -15.33 -3.91 -2.59
N GLU A 123 -16.42 -4.38 -3.19
CA GLU A 123 -17.61 -3.58 -3.43
C GLU A 123 -18.29 -3.12 -2.12
N ALA A 124 -18.51 -4.05 -1.18
CA ALA A 124 -19.16 -3.74 0.09
C ALA A 124 -18.38 -2.71 0.92
N TYR A 125 -17.06 -2.85 0.96
CA TYR A 125 -16.20 -1.99 1.75
C TYR A 125 -15.66 -0.78 0.97
N LYS A 126 -15.92 -0.70 -0.34
CA LYS A 126 -15.39 0.33 -1.24
C LYS A 126 -13.86 0.40 -1.16
N VAL A 127 -13.23 -0.76 -1.12
CA VAL A 127 -11.76 -0.94 -1.10
C VAL A 127 -11.40 -1.77 -2.33
N PRO A 128 -10.41 -1.38 -3.13
CA PRO A 128 -9.93 -2.20 -4.24
C PRO A 128 -9.61 -3.65 -3.82
N ALA A 129 -10.01 -4.62 -4.65
CA ALA A 129 -9.91 -6.06 -4.33
C ALA A 129 -8.46 -6.53 -4.16
N ASP A 130 -7.54 -5.89 -4.89
CA ASP A 130 -6.10 -6.03 -4.80
C ASP A 130 -5.55 -5.57 -3.44
N LEU A 131 -5.95 -4.38 -2.97
CA LEU A 131 -5.55 -3.91 -1.63
C LEU A 131 -6.08 -4.81 -0.51
N LEU A 132 -7.27 -5.37 -0.69
CA LEU A 132 -7.81 -6.38 0.23
C LEU A 132 -7.00 -7.67 0.19
N PHE A 133 -6.69 -8.18 -0.99
CA PHE A 133 -5.91 -9.39 -1.16
C PHE A 133 -4.50 -9.26 -0.55
N GLU A 134 -3.80 -8.16 -0.84
CA GLU A 134 -2.46 -7.88 -0.33
C GLU A 134 -2.44 -7.66 1.18
N ALA A 135 -3.39 -6.89 1.73
CA ALA A 135 -3.46 -6.66 3.18
C ALA A 135 -3.67 -7.96 3.96
N ASN A 136 -4.21 -8.99 3.31
CA ASN A 136 -4.42 -10.32 3.86
C ASN A 136 -3.37 -11.34 3.41
N GLY A 137 -2.24 -10.86 2.89
CA GLY A 137 -1.06 -11.65 2.55
C GLY A 137 -1.22 -12.52 1.32
N CYS A 138 -2.04 -12.09 0.36
CA CYS A 138 -2.26 -12.76 -0.92
C CYS A 138 -2.76 -14.20 -0.79
N ARG A 139 -3.57 -14.45 0.24
CA ARG A 139 -4.13 -15.77 0.51
C ARG A 139 -5.53 -15.88 -0.09
N PRO A 140 -6.01 -17.11 -0.35
CA PRO A 140 -7.43 -17.34 -0.56
C PRO A 140 -8.25 -16.69 0.56
N LEU A 141 -9.45 -16.22 0.21
CA LEU A 141 -10.32 -15.52 1.15
C LEU A 141 -10.63 -16.41 2.36
N GLY A 142 -10.22 -15.96 3.54
CA GLY A 142 -10.47 -16.64 4.81
C GLY A 142 -11.85 -16.30 5.39
N GLN A 143 -12.20 -16.95 6.51
CA GLN A 143 -13.41 -16.62 7.26
C GLN A 143 -13.35 -15.22 7.89
N THR A 144 -12.13 -14.74 8.15
CA THR A 144 -11.89 -13.42 8.71
C THR A 144 -10.77 -12.74 7.96
N VAL A 145 -10.96 -11.46 7.63
CA VAL A 145 -10.01 -10.66 6.89
C VAL A 145 -9.86 -9.28 7.48
N PHE A 146 -8.70 -8.69 7.27
CA PHE A 146 -8.46 -7.29 7.53
C PHE A 146 -8.91 -6.46 6.32
N VAL A 147 -9.82 -5.53 6.57
CA VAL A 147 -10.22 -4.51 5.60
C VAL A 147 -9.52 -3.20 5.97
N PRO A 148 -8.53 -2.74 5.18
CA PRO A 148 -7.92 -1.44 5.40
C PRO A 148 -8.99 -0.34 5.36
N ALA A 149 -8.98 0.52 6.35
CA ALA A 149 -9.89 1.64 6.42
C ALA A 149 -9.34 2.78 5.55
N VAL A 150 -9.97 3.00 4.39
CA VAL A 150 -10.10 4.35 3.84
C VAL A 150 -11.09 5.09 4.71
N ASN A 151 -10.67 6.21 5.30
CA ASN A 151 -11.41 6.97 6.31
C ASN A 151 -12.90 7.14 5.95
N ARG A 152 -13.79 6.31 6.52
CA ARG A 152 -15.22 6.65 6.64
C ARG A 152 -15.46 7.14 8.05
N SER A 153 -15.02 8.35 8.34
CA SER A 153 -15.54 9.09 9.48
C SER A 153 -17.05 9.30 9.26
N ARG A 154 -17.88 8.43 9.84
CA ARG A 154 -19.25 8.82 10.18
C ARG A 154 -19.13 9.92 11.25
N GLY A 155 -19.26 11.18 10.84
CA GLY A 155 -19.43 12.30 11.78
C GLY A 155 -18.46 13.47 11.67
N SER A 156 -17.48 13.46 10.77
CA SER A 156 -16.92 14.73 10.29
C SER A 156 -17.57 15.01 8.97
N SER A 157 -18.35 16.09 8.90
CA SER A 157 -18.52 16.84 7.67
C SER A 157 -17.12 16.97 7.06
N ALA A 158 -16.83 16.11 6.07
CA ALA A 158 -15.68 16.33 5.23
C ALA A 158 -16.00 17.66 4.56
N ASN A 159 -15.29 18.71 4.95
CA ASN A 159 -15.35 19.95 4.21
C ASN A 159 -15.02 19.55 2.76
N PRO A 160 -15.95 19.69 1.79
CA PRO A 160 -15.70 19.29 0.41
C PRO A 160 -14.54 20.07 -0.23
N ASP A 161 -14.06 21.11 0.45
CA ASP A 161 -12.89 21.92 0.10
C ASP A 161 -11.54 21.38 0.63
N ALA A 162 -11.47 20.17 1.19
CA ALA A 162 -10.19 19.53 1.46
C ALA A 162 -9.50 19.20 0.13
N THR A 163 -8.65 20.14 -0.33
CA THR A 163 -7.80 20.04 -1.51
C THR A 163 -7.14 18.66 -1.57
N PRO A 164 -7.06 17.99 -2.74
CA PRO A 164 -6.49 16.66 -2.82
C PRO A 164 -5.05 16.67 -2.29
N SER A 165 -4.79 16.09 -1.12
CA SER A 165 -3.47 16.20 -0.47
C SER A 165 -2.35 15.41 -1.17
N VAL A 166 -2.63 14.72 -2.29
CA VAL A 166 -1.69 13.89 -3.06
C VAL A 166 -1.87 14.21 -4.54
N GLN A 167 -0.96 14.99 -5.11
CA GLN A 167 -1.00 15.47 -6.51
C GLN A 167 0.40 15.60 -7.13
N GLY A 168 1.45 15.62 -6.32
CA GLY A 168 2.83 15.79 -6.77
C GLY A 168 3.32 14.56 -7.53
N PHE A 169 4.32 14.78 -8.39
CA PHE A 169 5.05 13.71 -9.05
C PHE A 169 6.18 13.21 -8.11
N PRO A 170 6.48 11.89 -8.08
CA PRO A 170 7.36 11.32 -7.06
C PRO A 170 8.84 11.45 -7.43
N LEU A 171 9.15 12.00 -8.61
CA LEU A 171 10.50 12.22 -9.11
C LEU A 171 10.70 13.70 -9.47
N PRO A 172 11.96 14.19 -9.54
CA PRO A 172 12.24 15.61 -9.75
C PRO A 172 11.89 16.13 -11.15
N ALA A 173 11.72 15.22 -12.11
CA ALA A 173 11.33 15.50 -13.48
C ALA A 173 10.43 14.36 -13.99
N ALA A 174 9.69 14.62 -15.07
CA ALA A 174 8.88 13.59 -15.73
C ALA A 174 9.72 12.36 -16.09
N ALA A 175 9.17 11.18 -15.87
CA ALA A 175 9.86 9.92 -16.08
C ALA A 175 9.01 8.99 -16.95
N VAL A 176 9.70 8.07 -17.64
CA VAL A 176 9.04 7.03 -18.42
C VAL A 176 8.41 6.03 -17.45
N GLU A 177 7.13 5.78 -17.64
CA GLU A 177 6.41 4.74 -16.94
C GLU A 177 6.77 3.37 -17.53
N ALA A 178 7.43 2.54 -16.72
CA ALA A 178 7.88 1.20 -17.11
C ALA A 178 6.76 0.17 -16.95
N LEU A 179 5.99 0.28 -15.86
CA LEU A 179 4.91 -0.64 -15.55
C LEU A 179 3.72 0.11 -14.96
N ARG A 180 2.55 -0.13 -15.57
CA ARG A 180 1.28 0.49 -15.18
C ARG A 180 0.69 -0.21 -13.98
N TYR A 181 -0.15 0.52 -13.26
CA TYR A 181 -1.09 -0.08 -12.32
C TYR A 181 -2.06 -1.02 -13.05
N GLY A 182 -2.45 -2.10 -12.38
CA GLY A 182 -3.48 -3.02 -12.85
C GLY A 182 -2.93 -4.32 -13.41
N ARG A 183 -3.74 -5.01 -14.21
CA ARG A 183 -3.40 -6.34 -14.76
C ARG A 183 -2.36 -6.21 -15.87
N GLN A 184 -1.20 -6.80 -15.65
CA GLN A 184 -0.05 -6.79 -16.56
C GLN A 184 0.22 -8.20 -17.11
N PHE A 185 0.77 -8.27 -18.32
CA PHE A 185 1.21 -9.52 -18.93
C PHE A 185 2.72 -9.67 -18.77
N HIS A 186 3.16 -10.79 -18.19
CA HIS A 186 4.58 -11.07 -18.05
C HIS A 186 5.07 -11.88 -19.27
N PRO A 187 5.95 -11.31 -20.12
CA PRO A 187 6.25 -11.89 -21.44
C PRO A 187 7.03 -13.19 -21.38
N VAL A 188 7.77 -13.45 -20.30
CA VAL A 188 8.61 -14.65 -20.15
C VAL A 188 7.78 -15.83 -19.62
N SER A 189 7.12 -15.65 -18.48
CA SER A 189 6.25 -16.69 -17.89
C SER A 189 4.94 -16.88 -18.66
N ARG A 190 4.55 -15.92 -19.51
CA ARG A 190 3.26 -15.89 -20.25
C ARG A 190 2.04 -15.88 -19.34
N GLU A 191 2.21 -15.41 -18.11
CA GLU A 191 1.14 -15.29 -17.14
C GLU A 191 0.73 -13.82 -16.97
N PHE A 192 -0.50 -13.63 -16.53
CA PHE A 192 -0.94 -12.31 -16.09
C PHE A 192 -0.72 -12.18 -14.60
N PHE A 193 -0.15 -11.05 -14.19
CA PHE A 193 -0.03 -10.67 -12.80
C PHE A 193 -0.72 -9.32 -12.58
N PHE A 194 -0.96 -8.98 -11.32
CA PHE A 194 -1.51 -7.68 -10.97
C PHE A 194 -0.41 -6.81 -10.37
N HIS A 195 -0.24 -5.61 -10.90
CA HIS A 195 0.71 -4.63 -10.42
C HIS A 195 -0.03 -3.56 -9.62
N SER A 196 0.18 -3.52 -8.31
CA SER A 196 -0.51 -2.61 -7.39
C SER A 196 0.13 -1.21 -7.29
N GLY A 197 1.09 -0.91 -8.18
CA GLY A 197 1.78 0.37 -8.23
C GLY A 197 1.97 0.91 -9.64
N VAL A 198 2.77 1.97 -9.74
CA VAL A 198 3.27 2.48 -11.01
C VAL A 198 4.78 2.51 -10.91
N ASP A 199 5.46 1.95 -11.90
CA ASP A 199 6.93 1.93 -11.95
C ASP A 199 7.42 3.00 -12.90
N PHE A 200 8.37 3.78 -12.42
CA PHE A 200 9.06 4.79 -13.22
C PHE A 200 10.51 4.37 -13.43
N LEU A 201 10.99 4.56 -14.66
CA LEU A 201 12.41 4.45 -14.95
C LEU A 201 13.13 5.64 -14.32
N ALA A 202 14.08 5.35 -13.45
CA ALA A 202 14.95 6.33 -12.83
C ALA A 202 16.33 5.72 -12.58
N SER A 203 17.37 6.55 -12.63
CA SER A 203 18.71 6.10 -12.28
C SER A 203 18.81 5.87 -10.77
N GLU A 204 19.62 4.90 -10.35
CA GLU A 204 19.86 4.68 -8.92
C GLU A 204 20.35 5.97 -8.25
N GLY A 205 19.83 6.28 -7.07
CA GLY A 205 20.14 7.51 -6.34
C GLY A 205 19.35 8.73 -6.80
N THR A 206 18.46 8.60 -7.79
CA THR A 206 17.49 9.67 -8.11
C THR A 206 16.66 9.99 -6.87
N GLN A 207 16.52 11.28 -6.56
CA GLN A 207 15.72 11.71 -5.41
C GLN A 207 14.26 11.32 -5.58
N VAL A 208 13.67 10.67 -4.58
CA VAL A 208 12.24 10.39 -4.52
C VAL A 208 11.55 11.41 -3.61
N LEU A 209 10.47 12.00 -4.11
CA LEU A 209 9.75 13.10 -3.49
C LEU A 209 8.40 12.64 -2.95
N ALA A 210 7.99 13.22 -1.82
CA ALA A 210 6.64 13.03 -1.35
C ALA A 210 5.67 13.68 -2.34
N THR A 211 4.64 12.94 -2.70
CA THR A 211 3.62 13.33 -3.70
C THR A 211 2.51 14.16 -3.05
N GLY A 212 2.64 14.42 -1.75
CA GLY A 212 1.63 15.04 -0.93
C GLY A 212 2.12 15.32 0.49
N GLU A 213 1.47 16.26 1.16
CA GLU A 213 1.73 16.50 2.59
C GLU A 213 1.28 15.32 3.44
N GLY A 214 2.10 14.92 4.40
CA GLY A 214 1.78 13.75 5.22
C GLY A 214 2.76 13.49 6.34
N THR A 215 2.57 12.35 7.00
CA THR A 215 3.45 11.84 8.07
C THR A 215 3.95 10.45 7.70
N VAL A 216 5.25 10.24 7.80
CA VAL A 216 5.88 8.94 7.54
C VAL A 216 5.36 7.91 8.55
N ALA A 217 4.67 6.89 8.05
CA ALA A 217 4.10 5.80 8.82
C ALA A 217 5.05 4.59 8.91
N PHE A 218 5.90 4.39 7.91
CA PHE A 218 6.91 3.33 7.86
C PHE A 218 8.14 3.80 7.07
N ALA A 219 9.32 3.36 7.49
CA ALA A 219 10.60 3.64 6.85
C ALA A 219 11.57 2.50 7.19
N GLY A 220 11.83 1.61 6.24
CA GLY A 220 12.73 0.47 6.43
C GLY A 220 12.66 -0.57 5.31
N PRO A 221 13.43 -1.67 5.40
CA PRO A 221 13.33 -2.79 4.46
C PRO A 221 12.00 -3.55 4.64
N GLN A 222 11.37 -3.96 3.53
CA GLN A 222 10.09 -4.67 3.53
C GLN A 222 9.95 -5.59 2.31
N GLY A 223 10.37 -6.85 2.45
CA GLY A 223 10.19 -7.87 1.39
C GLY A 223 10.68 -7.39 0.02
N ASP A 224 9.91 -7.65 -1.03
CA ASP A 224 10.28 -7.31 -2.40
C ASP A 224 10.20 -5.82 -2.70
N TYR A 225 9.54 -5.02 -1.85
CA TYR A 225 9.64 -3.57 -1.95
C TYR A 225 11.05 -3.05 -1.64
N GLY A 226 11.95 -3.88 -1.10
CA GLY A 226 13.27 -3.44 -0.66
C GLY A 226 13.13 -2.36 0.42
N ASN A 227 13.92 -1.28 0.32
CA ASN A 227 13.72 -0.12 1.18
C ASN A 227 12.43 0.59 0.78
N LEU A 228 11.51 0.67 1.74
CA LEU A 228 10.17 1.20 1.59
C LEU A 228 9.95 2.37 2.54
N VAL A 229 9.35 3.44 2.01
CA VAL A 229 8.78 4.54 2.80
C VAL A 229 7.27 4.59 2.55
N VAL A 230 6.50 4.68 3.63
CA VAL A 230 5.04 4.81 3.58
C VAL A 230 4.64 6.13 4.24
N VAL A 231 3.82 6.93 3.56
CA VAL A 231 3.35 8.23 4.06
C VAL A 231 1.84 8.22 4.18
N ASN A 232 1.34 8.54 5.38
CA ASN A 232 -0.09 8.79 5.62
C ASN A 232 -0.42 10.25 5.35
N HIS A 233 -1.47 10.48 4.57
CA HIS A 233 -1.97 11.81 4.21
C HIS A 233 -3.34 12.07 4.84
N GLN A 234 -3.86 13.28 4.62
CA GLN A 234 -5.23 13.62 4.98
C GLN A 234 -6.27 12.74 4.22
N ALA A 235 -7.51 12.74 4.71
CA ALA A 235 -8.62 11.95 4.16
C ALA A 235 -8.34 10.43 4.06
N GLY A 236 -7.39 9.92 4.85
CA GLY A 236 -7.06 8.49 4.89
C GLY A 236 -6.34 7.96 3.64
N LYS A 237 -5.74 8.84 2.84
CA LYS A 237 -4.88 8.44 1.72
C LYS A 237 -3.50 8.01 2.24
N GLN A 238 -2.86 7.09 1.52
CA GLN A 238 -1.51 6.63 1.81
C GLN A 238 -0.73 6.51 0.50
N THR A 239 0.55 6.86 0.52
CA THR A 239 1.49 6.65 -0.58
C THR A 239 2.64 5.76 -0.13
N ARG A 240 3.23 5.05 -1.09
CA ARG A 240 4.30 4.08 -0.87
C ARG A 240 5.40 4.30 -1.92
N TYR A 241 6.63 4.35 -1.45
CA TYR A 241 7.83 4.58 -2.24
C TYR A 241 8.78 3.40 -2.03
N ALA A 242 8.89 2.53 -3.02
CA ALA A 242 9.63 1.28 -2.93
C ALA A 242 10.94 1.33 -3.73
N HIS A 243 11.76 0.30 -3.53
CA HIS A 243 13.04 0.08 -4.20
C HIS A 243 14.01 1.26 -4.03
N LEU A 244 13.93 1.93 -2.88
CA LEU A 244 14.81 3.06 -2.57
C LEU A 244 16.24 2.54 -2.36
N LYS A 245 17.22 3.28 -2.87
CA LYS A 245 18.63 3.00 -2.53
C LYS A 245 18.87 3.23 -1.04
N ASP A 246 18.50 4.43 -0.58
CA ASP A 246 18.70 4.90 0.80
C ASP A 246 17.40 5.52 1.33
N ILE A 247 17.21 5.46 2.65
CA ILE A 247 16.06 6.08 3.33
C ILE A 247 16.53 7.31 4.10
N ALA A 248 16.06 8.48 3.68
CA ALA A 248 16.43 9.77 4.27
C ALA A 248 15.40 10.32 5.30
N VAL A 249 14.39 9.53 5.65
CA VAL A 249 13.31 9.94 6.56
C VAL A 249 13.11 8.95 7.70
N LYS A 250 12.44 9.40 8.77
CA LYS A 250 12.11 8.57 9.95
C LYS A 250 10.62 8.48 10.16
N VAL A 251 10.15 7.39 10.78
CA VAL A 251 8.75 7.25 11.22
C VAL A 251 8.36 8.44 12.10
N GLY A 252 7.17 9.00 11.85
CA GLY A 252 6.65 10.19 12.52
C GLY A 252 7.09 11.53 11.90
N GLN A 253 8.05 11.52 10.96
CA GLN A 253 8.48 12.74 10.27
C GLN A 253 7.38 13.29 9.37
N LYS A 254 7.16 14.61 9.42
CA LYS A 254 6.28 15.31 8.47
C LYS A 254 6.99 15.54 7.15
N VAL A 255 6.27 15.35 6.05
CA VAL A 255 6.73 15.59 4.68
C VAL A 255 5.75 16.51 3.97
N GLN A 256 6.24 17.25 2.98
CA GLN A 256 5.45 18.13 2.13
C GLN A 256 5.66 17.75 0.66
N SER A 257 4.66 18.02 -0.18
CA SER A 257 4.86 17.95 -1.63
C SER A 257 5.87 19.01 -2.07
N LYS A 258 6.78 18.64 -2.97
CA LYS A 258 7.62 19.61 -3.69
C LYS A 258 6.90 20.15 -4.92
#